data_AF-A0A933GZ07-F1
#
_entry.id   AF-A0A933GZ07-F1
#
_cell.length_a   1.000
_cell.length_b   1.000
_cell.length_c   1.000
_cell.angle_alpha   90.00
_cell.angle_beta   90.00
_cell.angle_gamma   90.00
#
_symmetry.space_group_name_H-M   'P 1'
#
loop_
_entity.id
_entity.type
_entity.pdbx_description
1 polymer ?
#
loop_
_entity_poly.entity_id
_entity_poly.type
_entity_poly.pdbx_seq_one_letter_code
_entity_poly.pdbx_strand_id
1 'polypeptide(L)'
;MIRPVAFLSFFFSFAAGAAAQVVSPFETDRPPVAPNKVDELVLATLEKRGITPANPCSDEVFVRRVYFDVIGTLPGPEEVVAFLDSSRPEKRAALIEALLAREEFADYWSLKWCDILRVKSEFPINLWPNAVQAYHRWIHDALRGNMPYDRFARELLTSSGSNFRVPQVNFYRAVQGREPSAIAAAVALTFMGTRIESWRQERRAGMEAIFSRIAFKQTAEWKEEIVLLDPAKMGPLETILPDGSRLVVPGGEDPRKAFADWLITPENERFSANIVNRIWSWLLGRGIVHEPDDIRPDNPPANPELLAFLERELAEHGYDTKHIYRLILNSRTYQQSSIPRSDDPAVETLFACYPVRQLEAEVLVDALCQLTGASIEYSSPIPEPYTYIPGTNRTITLADGSITNSYLELFGRPARDTGLESERKSATTDAQRLFMLNSSIVQNGIAKSPLLKRLARTSGRNPRRFVTMLYLSILSRKPTAGELEIAEAYAGEKGRDPGEAAVDLAWALVNTKEFLYRH
;
A
#
# COMPACT_ATOMS: atom_id res chain seq x y z
N MET A 1 10.54 39.58 -22.42
CA MET A 1 11.42 40.25 -21.43
C MET A 1 10.96 39.78 -20.06
N ILE A 2 11.44 38.61 -19.64
CA ILE A 2 10.93 37.82 -18.51
C ILE A 2 11.80 38.16 -17.30
N ARG A 3 11.21 38.73 -16.25
CA ARG A 3 11.90 38.99 -14.98
C ARG A 3 11.94 37.69 -14.15
N PRO A 4 13.10 37.32 -13.58
CA PRO A 4 13.20 36.14 -12.73
C PRO A 4 12.62 36.45 -11.34
N VAL A 5 11.76 35.56 -10.84
CA VAL A 5 11.31 35.54 -9.45
C VAL A 5 12.42 34.88 -8.62
N ALA A 6 12.90 35.59 -7.60
CA ALA A 6 14.00 35.18 -6.76
C ALA A 6 13.63 33.95 -5.91
N PHE A 7 14.47 32.92 -5.98
CA PHE A 7 14.52 31.83 -5.00
C PHE A 7 15.04 32.39 -3.68
N LEU A 8 14.20 32.41 -2.64
CA LEU A 8 14.68 32.58 -1.27
C LEU A 8 15.09 31.21 -0.71
N SER A 9 16.40 30.95 -0.75
CA SER A 9 17.03 29.91 0.06
C SER A 9 17.16 30.41 1.50
N PHE A 10 16.35 29.89 2.41
CA PHE A 10 16.53 30.14 3.85
C PHE A 10 17.59 29.17 4.39
N PHE A 11 18.78 29.69 4.69
CA PHE A 11 19.75 29.00 5.53
C PHE A 11 19.35 29.18 7.00
N PHE A 12 18.93 28.11 7.68
CA PHE A 12 18.77 28.13 9.13
C PHE A 12 20.10 27.75 9.79
N SER A 13 20.67 28.69 10.55
CA SER A 13 21.78 28.44 11.47
C SER A 13 21.22 27.86 12.77
N PHE A 14 21.63 26.63 13.11
CA PHE A 14 21.21 25.96 14.34
C PHE A 14 21.90 26.58 15.56
N ALA A 15 21.11 27.30 16.38
CA ALA A 15 21.42 27.49 17.79
C ALA A 15 20.75 26.37 18.59
N ALA A 16 21.54 25.61 19.34
CA ALA A 16 21.04 24.63 20.30
C ALA A 16 20.16 25.33 21.34
N GLY A 17 18.90 24.88 21.48
CA GLY A 17 18.03 25.25 22.60
C GLY A 17 16.73 26.00 22.31
N ALA A 18 16.33 26.22 21.05
CA ALA A 18 14.98 26.71 20.75
C ALA A 18 14.04 25.54 20.44
N ALA A 19 12.88 25.46 21.12
CA ALA A 19 11.81 24.56 20.72
C ALA A 19 11.45 24.86 19.25
N ALA A 20 11.62 23.88 18.37
CA ALA A 20 11.37 24.07 16.94
C ALA A 20 9.91 24.51 16.72
N GLN A 21 9.73 25.53 15.89
CA GLN A 21 8.42 26.11 15.60
C GLN A 21 7.55 25.08 14.88
N VAL A 22 6.39 24.76 15.46
CA VAL A 22 5.39 23.87 14.85
C VAL A 22 4.90 24.47 13.54
N VAL A 23 4.97 23.71 12.45
CA VAL A 23 4.50 24.15 11.14
C VAL A 23 3.01 23.84 10.99
N SER A 24 2.16 24.84 11.26
CA SER A 24 0.71 24.75 11.02
C SER A 24 0.40 24.79 9.51
N PRO A 25 -0.55 23.98 9.00
CA PRO A 25 -1.45 23.07 9.72
C PRO A 25 -0.95 21.61 9.78
N PHE A 26 0.33 21.34 9.50
CA PHE A 26 0.85 19.97 9.32
C PHE A 26 1.29 19.29 10.62
N GLU A 27 1.71 20.08 11.60
CA GLU A 27 2.28 19.60 12.85
C GLU A 27 1.45 20.02 14.07
N THR A 28 1.64 19.30 15.17
CA THR A 28 1.16 19.69 16.50
C THR A 28 2.30 19.64 17.51
N ASP A 29 2.16 20.38 18.62
CA ASP A 29 3.17 20.48 19.68
C ASP A 29 3.13 19.30 20.66
N ARG A 30 2.07 18.48 20.66
CA ARG A 30 1.88 17.39 21.62
C ARG A 30 1.62 16.05 20.94
N PRO A 31 2.26 14.97 21.40
CA PRO A 31 1.97 13.63 20.90
C PRO A 31 0.52 13.26 21.26
N PRO A 32 -0.31 12.92 20.26
CA PRO A 32 -1.73 12.62 20.47
C PRO A 32 -1.96 11.17 20.93
N VAL A 33 -0.91 10.35 20.97
CA VAL A 33 -0.94 8.96 21.42
C VAL A 33 0.15 8.71 22.45
N ALA A 34 -0.13 7.82 23.41
CA ALA A 34 0.88 7.35 24.34
C ALA A 34 1.94 6.51 23.58
N PRO A 35 3.23 6.68 23.87
CA PRO A 35 4.27 5.87 23.25
C PRO A 35 4.03 4.38 23.51
N ASN A 36 4.23 3.56 22.48
CA ASN A 36 4.23 2.11 22.59
C ASN A 36 5.63 1.53 22.36
N LYS A 37 5.75 0.20 22.36
CA LYS A 37 7.05 -0.46 22.24
C LYS A 37 7.76 -0.20 20.90
N VAL A 38 7.02 0.05 19.82
CA VAL A 38 7.59 0.49 18.52
C VAL A 38 8.32 1.81 18.71
N ASP A 39 7.69 2.75 19.41
CA ASP A 39 8.24 4.09 19.65
C ASP A 39 9.52 4.04 20.47
N GLU A 40 9.55 3.22 21.53
CA GLU A 40 10.75 3.02 22.35
C GLU A 40 11.93 2.52 21.52
N LEU A 41 11.71 1.53 20.65
CA LEU A 41 12.77 0.91 19.84
C LEU A 41 13.26 1.84 18.72
N VAL A 42 12.36 2.61 18.10
CA VAL A 42 12.74 3.64 17.12
C VAL A 42 13.52 4.76 17.81
N LEU A 43 13.00 5.28 18.92
CA LEU A 43 13.64 6.36 19.66
C LEU A 43 15.04 5.97 20.16
N ALA A 44 15.21 4.75 20.70
CA ALA A 44 16.52 4.27 21.14
C ALA A 44 17.56 4.27 20.01
N THR A 45 17.16 3.93 18.78
CA THR A 45 18.05 4.01 17.61
C THR A 45 18.36 5.44 17.21
N LEU A 46 17.37 6.33 17.25
CA LEU A 46 17.54 7.75 16.94
C LEU A 46 18.45 8.47 17.96
N GLU A 47 18.29 8.18 19.25
CA GLU A 47 19.11 8.73 20.33
C GLU A 47 20.58 8.32 20.19
N LYS A 48 20.85 7.04 19.87
CA LYS A 48 22.22 6.55 19.58
C LYS A 48 22.89 7.31 18.43
N ARG A 49 22.09 7.87 17.51
CA ARG A 49 22.55 8.66 16.34
C ARG A 49 22.47 10.17 16.56
N GLY A 50 21.94 10.63 17.69
CA GLY A 50 21.72 12.06 17.94
C GLY A 50 20.68 12.71 17.02
N ILE A 51 19.79 11.92 16.41
CA ILE A 51 18.75 12.41 15.50
C ILE A 51 17.50 12.72 16.31
N THR A 52 16.98 13.94 16.16
CA THR A 52 15.73 14.33 16.79
C THR A 52 14.55 13.91 15.91
N PRO A 53 13.57 13.16 16.44
CA PRO A 53 12.37 12.81 15.69
C PRO A 53 11.54 14.05 15.34
N ALA A 54 10.81 13.99 14.23
CA ALA A 54 9.87 15.00 13.80
C ALA A 54 8.75 15.22 14.82
N ASN A 55 8.11 16.38 14.74
CA ASN A 55 6.93 16.65 15.55
C ASN A 55 5.80 15.67 15.16
N PRO A 56 4.81 15.42 16.04
CA PRO A 56 3.62 14.68 15.65
C PRO A 56 2.84 15.41 14.54
N CYS A 57 2.19 14.66 13.66
CA CYS A 57 1.30 15.21 12.66
C CYS A 57 0.02 15.74 13.29
N SER A 58 -0.55 16.79 12.71
CA SER A 58 -1.86 17.31 13.11
C SER A 58 -2.98 16.30 12.86
N ASP A 59 -4.16 16.55 13.44
CA ASP A 59 -5.33 15.68 13.25
C ASP A 59 -5.83 15.69 11.79
N GLU A 60 -5.67 16.83 11.11
CA GLU A 60 -5.93 17.02 9.69
C GLU A 60 -5.07 16.09 8.81
N VAL A 61 -3.76 16.04 9.10
CA VAL A 61 -2.85 15.14 8.38
C VAL A 61 -3.16 13.68 8.73
N PHE A 62 -3.38 13.38 10.01
CA PHE A 62 -3.66 12.02 10.47
C PHE A 62 -4.91 11.42 9.82
N VAL A 63 -6.05 12.13 9.84
CA VAL A 63 -7.31 11.61 9.29
C VAL A 63 -7.18 11.32 7.80
N ARG A 64 -6.51 12.19 7.05
CA ARG A 64 -6.27 11.96 5.62
C ARG A 64 -5.35 10.76 5.38
N ARG A 65 -4.23 10.71 6.10
CA ARG A 65 -3.21 9.66 5.95
C ARG A 65 -3.78 8.28 6.25
N VAL A 66 -4.45 8.13 7.40
CA VAL A 66 -4.99 6.83 7.82
C VAL A 66 -6.08 6.30 6.89
N TYR A 67 -6.92 7.18 6.32
CA TYR A 67 -7.90 6.77 5.31
C TYR A 67 -7.24 6.22 4.04
N PHE A 68 -6.18 6.88 3.55
CA PHE A 68 -5.45 6.37 2.40
C PHE A 68 -4.68 5.08 2.70
N ASP A 69 -4.02 5.00 3.86
CA ASP A 69 -3.17 3.85 4.18
C ASP A 69 -3.95 2.61 4.63
N VAL A 70 -5.14 2.77 5.21
CA VAL A 70 -5.92 1.62 5.70
C VAL A 70 -6.94 1.14 4.67
N ILE A 71 -7.60 2.06 3.95
CA ILE A 71 -8.70 1.73 3.03
C ILE A 71 -8.58 2.37 1.64
N GLY A 72 -7.43 2.97 1.28
CA GLY A 72 -7.18 3.51 -0.05
C GLY A 72 -8.22 4.53 -0.54
N THR A 73 -8.77 5.36 0.36
CA THR A 73 -9.92 6.22 0.06
C THR A 73 -9.72 7.64 0.57
N LEU A 74 -10.24 8.65 -0.12
CA LEU A 74 -10.30 10.03 0.37
C LEU A 74 -11.45 10.16 1.39
N PRO A 75 -11.23 10.64 2.64
CA PRO A 75 -12.31 10.75 3.61
C PRO A 75 -13.37 11.76 3.16
N GLY A 76 -14.64 11.48 3.45
CA GLY A 76 -15.73 12.41 3.20
C GLY A 76 -15.63 13.64 4.13
N PRO A 77 -16.08 14.83 3.70
CA PRO A 77 -15.98 16.05 4.52
C PRO A 77 -16.73 15.96 5.86
N GLU A 78 -17.83 15.19 5.92
CA GLU A 78 -18.59 14.95 7.15
C GLU A 78 -17.80 14.10 8.15
N GLU A 79 -17.12 13.04 7.67
CA GLU A 79 -16.25 12.19 8.50
C GLU A 79 -15.06 12.99 9.04
N VAL A 80 -14.44 13.84 8.19
CA VAL A 80 -13.36 14.73 8.59
C VAL A 80 -13.82 15.69 9.70
N VAL A 81 -14.95 16.38 9.50
CA VAL A 81 -15.47 17.32 10.50
C VAL A 81 -15.79 16.61 11.81
N ALA A 82 -16.46 15.46 11.75
CA ALA A 82 -16.78 14.68 12.95
C ALA A 82 -15.52 14.25 13.72
N PHE A 83 -14.44 13.88 13.02
CA PHE A 83 -13.17 13.53 13.64
C PHE A 83 -12.44 14.75 14.24
N LEU A 84 -12.38 15.86 13.50
CA LEU A 84 -11.70 17.09 13.95
C LEU A 84 -12.41 17.72 15.15
N ASP A 85 -13.75 17.71 15.17
CA ASP A 85 -14.54 18.30 16.25
C ASP A 85 -14.65 17.37 17.48
N SER A 86 -14.22 16.11 17.38
CA SER A 86 -14.18 15.17 18.51
C SER A 86 -13.10 15.56 19.53
N SER A 87 -13.50 15.62 20.80
CA SER A 87 -12.63 15.86 21.96
C SER A 87 -12.20 14.58 22.69
N ARG A 88 -12.55 13.40 22.18
CA ARG A 88 -12.19 12.11 22.78
C ARG A 88 -10.66 11.94 22.75
N PRO A 89 -10.00 11.66 23.89
CA PRO A 89 -8.55 11.43 23.92
C PRO A 89 -8.08 10.32 22.98
N GLU A 90 -8.90 9.29 22.81
CA GLU A 90 -8.62 8.09 22.02
C GLU A 90 -9.18 8.14 20.58
N LYS A 91 -9.59 9.32 20.09
CA LYS A 91 -10.25 9.44 18.77
C LYS A 91 -9.44 8.85 17.60
N ARG A 92 -8.11 8.94 17.64
CA ARG A 92 -7.21 8.36 16.62
C ARG A 92 -7.28 6.83 16.62
N ALA A 93 -7.16 6.21 17.80
CA ALA A 93 -7.30 4.77 17.97
C ALA A 93 -8.70 4.27 17.56
N ALA A 94 -9.74 5.00 17.96
CA ALA A 94 -11.12 4.67 17.59
C ALA A 94 -11.35 4.75 16.06
N LEU A 95 -10.75 5.73 15.38
CA LEU A 95 -10.82 5.83 13.92
C LEU A 95 -10.09 4.66 13.25
N ILE A 96 -8.90 4.29 13.74
CA ILE A 96 -8.14 3.13 13.22
C ILE A 96 -9.00 1.86 13.29
N GLU A 97 -9.60 1.55 14.44
CA GLU A 97 -10.46 0.36 14.57
C GLU A 97 -11.68 0.41 13.63
N ALA A 98 -12.31 1.58 13.51
CA ALA A 98 -13.43 1.75 12.60
C ALA A 98 -13.04 1.48 11.14
N LEU A 99 -11.86 1.94 10.70
CA LEU A 99 -11.36 1.72 9.35
C LEU A 99 -10.92 0.28 9.10
N LEU A 100 -10.28 -0.39 10.07
CA LEU A 100 -9.89 -1.80 9.96
C LEU A 100 -11.09 -2.76 9.87
N ALA A 101 -12.27 -2.30 10.32
CA ALA A 101 -13.52 -3.05 10.28
C ALA A 101 -14.35 -2.83 8.99
N ARG A 102 -13.99 -1.84 8.17
CA ARG A 102 -14.68 -1.52 6.92
C ARG A 102 -14.41 -2.55 5.82
N GLU A 103 -15.35 -2.72 4.90
CA GLU A 103 -15.18 -3.61 3.75
C GLU A 103 -14.06 -3.12 2.82
N GLU A 104 -13.88 -1.80 2.72
CA GLU A 104 -12.83 -1.20 1.89
C GLU A 104 -11.41 -1.57 2.34
N PHE A 105 -11.23 -2.03 3.59
CA PHE A 105 -9.98 -2.64 4.02
C PHE A 105 -9.66 -3.87 3.16
N ALA A 106 -10.62 -4.79 3.02
CA ALA A 106 -10.40 -5.99 2.22
C ALA A 106 -10.18 -5.65 0.74
N ASP A 107 -10.88 -4.66 0.21
CA ASP A 107 -10.68 -4.18 -1.17
C ASP A 107 -9.24 -3.68 -1.38
N TYR A 108 -8.79 -2.74 -0.55
CA TYR A 108 -7.48 -2.11 -0.71
C TYR A 108 -6.33 -3.09 -0.46
N TRP A 109 -6.43 -3.94 0.57
CA TRP A 109 -5.37 -4.91 0.83
C TRP A 109 -5.36 -6.06 -0.18
N SER A 110 -6.52 -6.40 -0.79
CA SER A 110 -6.54 -7.35 -1.92
C SER A 110 -5.76 -6.83 -3.10
N LEU A 111 -5.88 -5.53 -3.43
CA LEU A 111 -5.07 -4.89 -4.45
C LEU A 111 -3.57 -5.10 -4.20
N LYS A 112 -3.11 -4.82 -2.97
CA LYS A 112 -1.69 -4.97 -2.57
C LYS A 112 -1.23 -6.43 -2.66
N TRP A 113 -2.03 -7.37 -2.18
CA TRP A 113 -1.71 -8.80 -2.25
C TRP A 113 -1.73 -9.33 -3.68
N CYS A 114 -2.65 -8.87 -4.52
CA CYS A 114 -2.73 -9.28 -5.92
C CYS A 114 -1.47 -8.89 -6.70
N ASP A 115 -0.82 -7.78 -6.36
CA ASP A 115 0.45 -7.37 -6.98
C ASP A 115 1.54 -8.42 -6.72
N ILE A 116 1.69 -8.85 -5.48
CA ILE A 116 2.71 -9.84 -5.05
C ILE A 116 2.36 -11.24 -5.55
N LEU A 117 1.08 -11.59 -5.54
CA LEU A 117 0.57 -12.90 -5.93
C LEU A 117 0.36 -13.05 -7.44
N ARG A 118 0.76 -12.03 -8.23
CA ARG A 118 0.74 -12.03 -9.70
C ARG A 118 -0.64 -12.36 -10.26
N VAL A 119 -1.68 -11.71 -9.74
CA VAL A 119 -3.06 -11.95 -10.19
C VAL A 119 -3.32 -11.20 -11.50
N LYS A 120 -3.09 -11.90 -12.63
CA LYS A 120 -3.13 -11.34 -13.99
C LYS A 120 -3.59 -12.38 -15.04
N SER A 121 -4.46 -11.96 -15.97
CA SER A 121 -4.91 -12.85 -17.04
C SER A 121 -4.01 -12.94 -18.27
N GLU A 122 -3.32 -11.86 -18.61
CA GLU A 122 -2.46 -11.74 -19.79
C GLU A 122 -1.06 -12.35 -19.54
N PHE A 123 -0.33 -12.56 -20.63
CA PHE A 123 1.09 -12.87 -20.61
C PHE A 123 1.88 -11.86 -19.73
N PRO A 124 2.89 -12.30 -18.97
CA PRO A 124 3.48 -13.64 -18.90
C PRO A 124 2.78 -14.62 -17.95
N ILE A 125 1.78 -14.17 -17.19
CA ILE A 125 1.13 -14.97 -16.14
C ILE A 125 0.12 -15.96 -16.71
N ASN A 126 -0.76 -15.51 -17.63
CA ASN A 126 -1.72 -16.36 -18.33
C ASN A 126 -2.75 -17.11 -17.44
N LEU A 127 -3.22 -16.51 -16.33
CA LEU A 127 -4.40 -17.04 -15.64
C LEU A 127 -5.64 -16.80 -16.50
N TRP A 128 -6.53 -17.78 -16.63
CA TRP A 128 -7.80 -17.48 -17.30
C TRP A 128 -8.66 -16.58 -16.39
N PRO A 129 -9.52 -15.68 -16.92
CA PRO A 129 -10.35 -14.80 -16.10
C PRO A 129 -11.13 -15.51 -14.99
N ASN A 130 -11.62 -16.74 -15.24
CA ASN A 130 -12.26 -17.55 -14.19
C ASN A 130 -11.33 -17.86 -13.01
N ALA A 131 -10.07 -18.21 -13.30
CA ALA A 131 -9.04 -18.42 -12.29
C ALA A 131 -8.68 -17.12 -11.56
N VAL A 132 -8.52 -16.00 -12.28
CA VAL A 132 -8.27 -14.68 -11.69
C VAL A 132 -9.38 -14.31 -10.72
N GLN A 133 -10.64 -14.44 -11.12
CA GLN A 133 -11.79 -14.10 -10.27
C GLN A 133 -11.94 -15.04 -9.07
N ALA A 134 -11.66 -16.34 -9.24
CA ALA A 134 -11.63 -17.27 -8.11
C ALA A 134 -10.51 -16.90 -7.13
N TYR A 135 -9.33 -16.60 -7.64
CA TYR A 135 -8.16 -16.29 -6.83
C TYR A 135 -8.30 -14.97 -6.07
N HIS A 136 -8.71 -13.90 -6.77
CA HIS A 136 -8.99 -12.60 -6.16
C HIS A 136 -10.05 -12.70 -5.06
N ARG A 137 -11.17 -13.39 -5.32
CA ARG A 137 -12.23 -13.55 -4.30
C ARG A 137 -11.72 -14.26 -3.06
N TRP A 138 -10.91 -15.31 -3.20
CA TRP A 138 -10.32 -15.98 -2.05
C TRP A 138 -9.36 -15.09 -1.27
N ILE A 139 -8.52 -14.30 -1.96
CA ILE A 139 -7.62 -13.32 -1.30
C ILE A 139 -8.47 -12.31 -0.51
N HIS A 140 -9.50 -11.76 -1.14
CA HIS A 140 -10.40 -10.79 -0.53
C HIS A 140 -11.12 -11.35 0.69
N ASP A 141 -11.72 -12.53 0.57
CA ASP A 141 -12.43 -13.19 1.67
C ASP A 141 -11.48 -13.54 2.82
N ALA A 142 -10.24 -13.95 2.52
CA ALA A 142 -9.22 -14.21 3.53
C ALA A 142 -8.87 -12.94 4.33
N LEU A 143 -8.70 -11.81 3.65
CA LEU A 143 -8.40 -10.53 4.30
C LEU A 143 -9.61 -9.97 5.07
N ARG A 144 -10.81 -10.08 4.49
CA ARG A 144 -12.07 -9.69 5.12
C ARG A 144 -12.32 -10.48 6.40
N GLY A 145 -12.09 -11.79 6.35
CA GLY A 145 -12.23 -12.71 7.47
C GLY A 145 -11.09 -12.68 8.48
N ASN A 146 -10.07 -11.83 8.27
CA ASN A 146 -8.84 -11.79 9.07
C ASN A 146 -8.18 -13.17 9.23
N MET A 147 -8.05 -13.90 8.12
CA MET A 147 -7.38 -15.20 8.11
C MET A 147 -5.95 -15.06 8.66
N PRO A 148 -5.56 -15.89 9.66
CA PRO A 148 -4.19 -15.93 10.14
C PRO A 148 -3.18 -16.12 9.00
N TYR A 149 -2.07 -15.37 9.03
CA TYR A 149 -1.12 -15.33 7.91
C TYR A 149 -0.40 -16.67 7.69
N ASP A 150 -0.12 -17.41 8.76
CA ASP A 150 0.33 -18.80 8.73
C ASP A 150 -0.61 -19.69 7.91
N ARG A 151 -1.91 -19.61 8.16
CA ARG A 151 -2.92 -20.35 7.43
C ARG A 151 -2.99 -19.90 5.97
N PHE A 152 -2.96 -18.60 5.71
CA PHE A 152 -2.94 -18.03 4.36
C PHE A 152 -1.77 -18.60 3.54
N ALA A 153 -0.56 -18.60 4.10
CA ALA A 153 0.63 -19.15 3.48
C ALA A 153 0.52 -20.67 3.28
N ARG A 154 0.05 -21.41 4.29
CA ARG A 154 -0.10 -22.87 4.21
C ARG A 154 -1.09 -23.29 3.13
N GLU A 155 -2.22 -22.60 3.01
CA GLU A 155 -3.21 -22.90 1.97
C GLU A 155 -2.62 -22.66 0.56
N LEU A 156 -1.83 -21.60 0.36
CA LEU A 156 -1.14 -21.34 -0.93
C LEU A 156 -0.06 -22.39 -1.25
N LEU A 157 0.69 -22.83 -0.25
CA LEU A 157 1.80 -23.78 -0.41
C LEU A 157 1.37 -25.25 -0.56
N THR A 158 0.23 -25.64 0.01
CA THR A 158 -0.10 -27.07 0.14
C THR A 158 -1.32 -27.51 -0.65
N SER A 159 -2.11 -26.57 -1.19
CA SER A 159 -3.32 -26.89 -1.93
C SER A 159 -3.05 -27.69 -3.21
N SER A 160 -4.05 -28.46 -3.62
CA SER A 160 -4.07 -29.21 -4.88
C SER A 160 -5.50 -29.31 -5.38
N GLY A 161 -5.68 -29.23 -6.69
CA GLY A 161 -6.99 -29.19 -7.31
C GLY A 161 -7.03 -28.31 -8.55
N SER A 162 -8.24 -28.09 -9.04
CA SER A 162 -8.51 -27.24 -10.20
C SER A 162 -8.23 -25.78 -9.88
N ASN A 163 -7.55 -25.09 -10.80
CA ASN A 163 -7.33 -23.65 -10.74
C ASN A 163 -8.62 -22.79 -10.79
N PHE A 164 -9.76 -23.37 -11.17
CA PHE A 164 -11.06 -22.67 -11.15
C PHE A 164 -11.86 -22.94 -9.88
N ARG A 165 -11.56 -24.02 -9.15
CA ARG A 165 -12.35 -24.48 -7.99
C ARG A 165 -11.59 -24.43 -6.66
N VAL A 166 -10.27 -24.56 -6.71
CA VAL A 166 -9.35 -24.46 -5.57
C VAL A 166 -8.46 -23.23 -5.81
N PRO A 167 -8.93 -22.02 -5.46
CA PRO A 167 -8.31 -20.76 -5.89
C PRO A 167 -6.83 -20.64 -5.49
N GLN A 168 -6.44 -21.23 -4.36
CA GLN A 168 -5.09 -21.17 -3.81
C GLN A 168 -4.04 -21.78 -4.73
N VAL A 169 -4.40 -22.78 -5.55
CA VAL A 169 -3.45 -23.38 -6.50
C VAL A 169 -3.01 -22.41 -7.59
N ASN A 170 -3.72 -21.28 -7.75
CA ASN A 170 -3.32 -20.25 -8.69
C ASN A 170 -2.01 -19.57 -8.32
N PHE A 171 -1.54 -19.69 -7.08
CA PHE A 171 -0.19 -19.28 -6.71
C PHE A 171 0.88 -19.92 -7.62
N TYR A 172 0.76 -21.23 -7.88
CA TYR A 172 1.67 -21.96 -8.76
C TYR A 172 1.41 -21.69 -10.25
N ARG A 173 0.14 -21.49 -10.61
CA ARG A 173 -0.25 -21.14 -11.98
C ARG A 173 0.23 -19.75 -12.39
N ALA A 174 0.37 -18.85 -11.43
CA ALA A 174 0.82 -17.49 -11.63
C ALA A 174 2.35 -17.35 -11.58
N VAL A 175 3.09 -18.46 -11.56
CA VAL A 175 4.54 -18.43 -11.73
C VAL A 175 4.87 -18.36 -13.22
N GLN A 176 5.83 -17.51 -13.58
CA GLN A 176 6.37 -17.48 -14.94
C GLN A 176 7.19 -18.76 -15.19
N GLY A 177 6.53 -19.80 -15.69
CA GLY A 177 7.13 -21.11 -15.90
C GLY A 177 6.53 -22.20 -15.00
N ARG A 178 6.92 -23.44 -15.26
CA ARG A 178 6.49 -24.64 -14.52
C ARG A 178 7.66 -25.37 -13.87
N GLU A 179 8.85 -24.83 -14.03
CA GLU A 179 10.12 -25.37 -13.57
C GLU A 179 10.19 -25.25 -12.05
N PRO A 180 10.73 -26.25 -11.33
CA PRO A 180 10.84 -26.21 -9.88
C PRO A 180 11.65 -25.00 -9.38
N SER A 181 12.62 -24.52 -10.17
CA SER A 181 13.40 -23.31 -9.91
C SER A 181 12.56 -22.05 -9.90
N ALA A 182 11.68 -21.86 -10.88
CA ALA A 182 10.78 -20.71 -10.93
C ALA A 182 9.79 -20.71 -9.76
N ILE A 183 9.26 -21.88 -9.40
CA ILE A 183 8.35 -22.03 -8.25
C ILE A 183 9.09 -21.75 -6.94
N ALA A 184 10.29 -22.31 -6.77
CA ALA A 184 11.14 -22.07 -5.61
C ALA A 184 11.46 -20.57 -5.43
N ALA A 185 11.77 -19.87 -6.53
CA ALA A 185 12.00 -18.43 -6.53
C ALA A 185 10.77 -17.66 -6.06
N ALA A 186 9.60 -17.97 -6.63
CA ALA A 186 8.35 -17.31 -6.26
C ALA A 186 7.97 -17.53 -4.79
N VAL A 187 8.19 -18.74 -4.25
CA VAL A 187 7.95 -19.06 -2.83
C VAL A 187 8.87 -18.26 -1.92
N ALA A 188 10.18 -18.25 -2.21
CA ALA A 188 11.15 -17.52 -1.41
C ALA A 188 10.90 -16.01 -1.43
N LEU A 189 10.56 -15.44 -2.59
CA LEU A 189 10.22 -14.03 -2.71
C LEU A 189 8.94 -13.69 -1.92
N THR A 190 7.90 -14.50 -2.08
CA THR A 190 6.57 -14.20 -1.50
C THR A 190 6.56 -14.35 0.02
N PHE A 191 7.14 -15.43 0.55
CA PHE A 191 6.99 -15.83 1.96
C PHE A 191 8.26 -15.68 2.80
N MET A 192 9.43 -15.49 2.19
CA MET A 192 10.69 -15.28 2.92
C MET A 192 11.30 -13.91 2.66
N GLY A 193 10.75 -13.14 1.72
CA GLY A 193 11.25 -11.81 1.35
C GLY A 193 12.67 -11.85 0.80
N THR A 194 13.04 -12.91 0.08
CA THR A 194 14.42 -13.10 -0.42
C THR A 194 14.46 -13.50 -1.89
N ARG A 195 15.49 -13.04 -2.60
CA ARG A 195 15.78 -13.40 -3.99
C ARG A 195 16.76 -14.57 -4.04
N ILE A 196 16.31 -15.72 -4.54
CA ILE A 196 17.07 -16.98 -4.45
C ILE A 196 18.37 -16.95 -5.25
N GLU A 197 18.51 -16.04 -6.20
CA GLU A 197 19.70 -15.86 -7.06
C GLU A 197 20.96 -15.59 -6.23
N SER A 198 20.80 -14.96 -5.07
CA SER A 198 21.87 -14.69 -4.10
C SER A 198 22.28 -15.90 -3.26
N TRP A 199 21.51 -16.99 -3.29
CA TRP A 199 21.75 -18.16 -2.45
C TRP A 199 22.82 -19.09 -3.03
N ARG A 200 23.51 -19.82 -2.14
CA ARG A 200 24.42 -20.90 -2.52
C ARG A 200 23.68 -21.95 -3.36
N GLN A 201 24.35 -22.49 -4.38
CA GLN A 201 23.77 -23.48 -5.31
C GLN A 201 23.10 -24.65 -4.60
N GLU A 202 23.71 -25.17 -3.52
CA GLU A 202 23.18 -26.27 -2.74
C GLU A 202 21.82 -25.95 -2.13
N ARG A 203 21.66 -24.75 -1.55
CA ARG A 203 20.38 -24.29 -0.95
C ARG A 203 19.30 -24.09 -2.00
N ARG A 204 19.68 -23.57 -3.18
CA ARG A 204 18.76 -23.44 -4.32
C ARG A 204 18.26 -24.81 -4.78
N ALA A 205 19.19 -25.74 -5.04
CA ALA A 205 18.84 -27.11 -5.42
C ALA A 205 17.97 -27.80 -4.36
N GLY A 206 18.23 -27.54 -3.08
CA GLY A 206 17.44 -28.06 -1.97
C GLY A 206 15.99 -27.57 -2.00
N MET A 207 15.80 -26.26 -2.17
CA MET A 207 14.49 -25.62 -2.32
C MET A 207 13.75 -26.10 -3.58
N GLU A 208 14.46 -26.25 -4.71
CA GLU A 208 13.91 -26.79 -5.96
C GLU A 208 13.39 -28.22 -5.80
N ALA A 209 14.12 -29.05 -5.07
CA ALA A 209 13.75 -30.45 -4.85
C ALA A 209 12.39 -30.58 -4.14
N ILE A 210 12.06 -29.65 -3.23
CA ILE A 210 10.78 -29.61 -2.49
C ILE A 210 9.61 -29.44 -3.47
N PHE A 211 9.75 -28.56 -4.47
CA PHE A 211 8.69 -28.24 -5.43
C PHE A 211 8.75 -29.08 -6.72
N SER A 212 9.74 -29.96 -6.85
CA SER A 212 9.98 -30.80 -8.04
C SER A 212 8.85 -31.80 -8.39
N ARG A 213 7.96 -32.04 -7.43
CA ARG A 213 6.82 -32.96 -7.55
C ARG A 213 5.52 -32.29 -7.95
N ILE A 214 5.50 -30.97 -8.15
CA ILE A 214 4.30 -30.30 -8.66
C ILE A 214 4.09 -30.69 -10.12
N ALA A 215 2.88 -31.13 -10.45
CA ALA A 215 2.44 -31.45 -11.80
C ALA A 215 1.17 -30.68 -12.15
N PHE A 216 1.00 -30.45 -13.45
CA PHE A 216 -0.14 -29.75 -14.03
C PHE A 216 -0.84 -30.67 -15.02
N LYS A 217 -2.12 -30.93 -14.80
CA LYS A 217 -2.94 -31.80 -15.65
C LYS A 217 -4.07 -30.99 -16.28
N GLN A 218 -4.17 -31.04 -17.60
CA GLN A 218 -5.30 -30.45 -18.33
C GLN A 218 -6.58 -31.24 -18.07
N THR A 219 -7.71 -30.54 -18.09
CA THR A 219 -9.04 -31.15 -18.03
C THR A 219 -9.78 -30.99 -19.35
N ALA A 220 -11.00 -31.54 -19.42
CA ALA A 220 -11.89 -31.32 -20.56
C ALA A 220 -12.46 -29.89 -20.61
N GLU A 221 -12.47 -29.17 -19.48
CA GLU A 221 -12.90 -27.79 -19.44
C GLU A 221 -11.78 -26.88 -19.95
N TRP A 222 -12.11 -26.04 -20.93
CA TRP A 222 -11.13 -25.19 -21.58
C TRP A 222 -10.45 -24.25 -20.57
N LYS A 223 -9.11 -24.20 -20.61
CA LYS A 223 -8.23 -23.40 -19.73
C LYS A 223 -8.24 -23.79 -18.25
N GLU A 224 -8.99 -24.82 -17.87
CA GLU A 224 -8.86 -25.42 -16.55
C GLU A 224 -7.65 -26.37 -16.51
N GLU A 225 -6.86 -26.26 -15.44
CA GLU A 225 -5.77 -27.18 -15.13
C GLU A 225 -5.81 -27.55 -13.65
N ILE A 226 -5.56 -28.82 -13.37
CA ILE A 226 -5.40 -29.35 -12.02
C ILE A 226 -3.92 -29.26 -11.64
N VAL A 227 -3.64 -28.57 -10.54
CA VAL A 227 -2.33 -28.61 -9.88
C VAL A 227 -2.36 -29.73 -8.85
N LEU A 228 -1.44 -30.68 -8.95
CA LEU A 228 -1.37 -31.83 -8.05
C LEU A 228 0.07 -32.23 -7.76
N LEU A 229 0.22 -33.10 -6.76
CA LEU A 229 1.47 -33.79 -6.49
C LEU A 229 1.60 -35.00 -7.43
N ASP A 230 2.67 -35.05 -8.22
CA ASP A 230 2.92 -36.08 -9.22
C ASP A 230 2.97 -37.49 -8.61
N PRO A 231 1.97 -38.36 -8.90
CA PRO A 231 1.93 -39.72 -8.35
C PRO A 231 3.12 -40.58 -8.76
N ALA A 232 3.77 -40.26 -9.89
CA ALA A 232 4.95 -40.99 -10.36
C ALA A 232 6.22 -40.65 -9.57
N LYS A 233 6.23 -39.55 -8.81
CA LYS A 233 7.40 -39.03 -8.08
C LYS A 233 7.24 -39.14 -6.56
N MET A 234 6.52 -40.16 -6.08
CA MET A 234 6.18 -40.33 -4.66
C MET A 234 7.18 -41.17 -3.85
N GLY A 235 8.42 -41.35 -4.33
CA GLY A 235 9.49 -42.00 -3.56
C GLY A 235 9.89 -41.18 -2.31
N PRO A 236 10.81 -41.68 -1.46
CA PRO A 236 11.40 -40.85 -0.41
C PRO A 236 12.17 -39.66 -1.03
N LEU A 237 12.14 -38.50 -0.36
CA LEU A 237 12.94 -37.33 -0.72
C LEU A 237 13.84 -36.97 0.45
N GLU A 238 15.11 -36.73 0.14
CA GLU A 238 16.05 -36.13 1.05
C GLU A 238 16.61 -34.87 0.41
N THR A 239 16.53 -33.75 1.13
CA THR A 239 16.95 -32.45 0.65
C THR A 239 17.41 -31.57 1.80
N ILE A 240 17.83 -30.34 1.51
CA ILE A 240 18.17 -29.33 2.50
C ILE A 240 17.19 -28.16 2.46
N LEU A 241 16.93 -27.60 3.63
CA LEU A 241 16.11 -26.42 3.82
C LEU A 241 16.96 -25.13 3.69
N PRO A 242 16.32 -23.96 3.52
CA PRO A 242 17.04 -22.69 3.38
C PRO A 242 17.94 -22.27 4.55
N ASP A 243 17.73 -22.82 5.75
CA ASP A 243 18.59 -22.64 6.93
C ASP A 243 19.80 -23.60 6.93
N GLY A 244 19.81 -24.61 6.05
CA GLY A 244 20.83 -25.66 5.94
C GLY A 244 20.49 -26.95 6.69
N SER A 245 19.34 -27.01 7.37
CA SER A 245 18.87 -28.25 8.02
C SER A 245 18.43 -29.28 6.98
N ARG A 246 18.53 -30.56 7.34
CA ARG A 246 18.16 -31.69 6.46
C ARG A 246 16.67 -31.96 6.57
N LEU A 247 15.99 -32.03 5.43
CA LEU A 247 14.59 -32.45 5.31
C LEU A 247 14.53 -33.86 4.72
N VAL A 248 13.91 -34.78 5.45
CA VAL A 248 13.64 -36.15 5.00
C VAL A 248 12.13 -36.33 4.93
N VAL A 249 11.61 -36.58 3.73
CA VAL A 249 10.19 -36.81 3.46
C VAL A 249 10.00 -38.27 3.06
N PRO A 250 9.27 -39.08 3.85
CA PRO A 250 8.95 -40.45 3.50
C PRO A 250 8.25 -40.58 2.15
N GLY A 251 8.34 -41.78 1.55
CA GLY A 251 7.58 -42.09 0.34
C GLY A 251 6.08 -41.99 0.59
N GLY A 252 5.34 -41.42 -0.35
CA GLY A 252 3.90 -41.17 -0.22
C GLY A 252 3.52 -39.84 0.45
N GLU A 253 4.46 -39.14 1.07
CA GLU A 253 4.21 -37.83 1.70
C GLU A 253 4.47 -36.64 0.76
N ASP A 254 3.85 -35.50 1.07
CA ASP A 254 3.97 -34.26 0.29
C ASP A 254 5.08 -33.36 0.85
N PRO A 255 6.19 -33.16 0.12
CA PRO A 255 7.27 -32.30 0.58
C PRO A 255 6.86 -30.86 0.85
N ARG A 256 5.80 -30.37 0.18
CA ARG A 256 5.30 -28.99 0.39
C ARG A 256 4.68 -28.83 1.77
N LYS A 257 4.05 -29.87 2.30
CA LYS A 257 3.50 -29.86 3.67
C LYS A 257 4.63 -29.82 4.69
N ALA A 258 5.62 -30.68 4.53
CA ALA A 258 6.79 -30.69 5.42
C ALA A 258 7.57 -29.36 5.36
N PHE A 259 7.69 -28.75 4.18
CA PHE A 259 8.25 -27.40 4.04
C PHE A 259 7.39 -26.32 4.70
N ALA A 260 6.07 -26.34 4.51
CA ALA A 260 5.17 -25.39 5.15
C ALA A 260 5.22 -25.51 6.69
N ASP A 261 5.26 -26.74 7.21
CA ASP A 261 5.36 -27.00 8.64
C ASP A 261 6.71 -26.53 9.23
N TRP A 262 7.79 -26.49 8.44
CA TRP A 262 9.06 -25.84 8.83
C TRP A 262 9.00 -24.31 8.73
N LEU A 263 8.45 -23.80 7.62
CA LEU A 263 8.44 -22.37 7.31
C LEU A 263 7.60 -21.57 8.32
N ILE A 264 6.48 -22.14 8.74
CA ILE A 264 5.40 -21.45 9.45
C ILE A 264 5.52 -21.70 10.97
N THR A 265 6.74 -21.81 11.47
CA THR A 265 7.01 -21.95 12.90
C THR A 265 7.30 -20.58 13.52
N PRO A 266 6.92 -20.35 14.79
CA PRO A 266 7.28 -19.11 15.50
C PRO A 266 8.78 -18.82 15.51
N GLU A 267 9.60 -19.87 15.47
CA GLU A 267 11.07 -19.79 15.47
C GLU A 267 11.66 -19.45 14.09
N ASN A 268 10.87 -19.52 13.01
CA ASN A 268 11.35 -19.19 11.67
C ASN A 268 11.35 -17.67 11.46
N GLU A 269 12.49 -17.06 11.78
CA GLU A 269 12.70 -15.60 11.67
C GLU A 269 12.32 -15.05 10.30
N ARG A 270 12.59 -15.79 9.20
CA ARG A 270 12.38 -15.27 7.83
C ARG A 270 10.90 -15.10 7.46
N PHE A 271 10.03 -15.99 7.94
CA PHE A 271 8.62 -15.95 7.58
C PHE A 271 7.93 -14.73 8.21
N SER A 272 8.10 -14.56 9.52
CA SER A 272 7.55 -13.41 10.25
C SER A 272 8.22 -12.11 9.81
N ALA A 273 9.56 -12.08 9.66
CA ALA A 273 10.31 -10.88 9.26
C ALA A 273 9.79 -10.31 7.95
N ASN A 274 9.58 -11.17 6.94
CA ASN A 274 9.10 -10.77 5.63
C ASN A 274 7.77 -10.02 5.71
N ILE A 275 6.75 -10.61 6.34
CA ILE A 275 5.43 -10.00 6.35
C ILE A 275 5.36 -8.74 7.22
N VAL A 276 6.04 -8.71 8.38
CA VAL A 276 6.03 -7.49 9.21
C VAL A 276 6.81 -6.36 8.55
N ASN A 277 7.93 -6.68 7.87
CA ASN A 277 8.70 -5.70 7.11
C ASN A 277 7.90 -5.15 5.92
N ARG A 278 7.13 -6.01 5.25
CA ARG A 278 6.23 -5.64 4.15
C ARG A 278 5.08 -4.75 4.64
N ILE A 279 4.39 -5.12 5.71
CA ILE A 279 3.35 -4.30 6.35
C ILE A 279 3.91 -2.94 6.74
N TRP A 280 5.09 -2.92 7.37
CA TRP A 280 5.80 -1.70 7.71
C TRP A 280 6.08 -0.85 6.47
N SER A 281 6.62 -1.45 5.40
CA SER A 281 6.89 -0.74 4.15
C SER A 281 5.64 -0.20 3.47
N TRP A 282 4.51 -0.90 3.55
CA TRP A 282 3.25 -0.42 2.96
C TRP A 282 2.68 0.78 3.73
N LEU A 283 2.81 0.82 5.06
CA LEU A 283 2.34 1.93 5.88
C LEU A 283 3.31 3.11 5.94
N LEU A 284 4.62 2.85 5.99
CA LEU A 284 5.66 3.86 6.16
C LEU A 284 6.45 4.13 4.89
N GLY A 285 6.14 3.48 3.77
CA GLY A 285 6.74 3.76 2.45
C GLY A 285 8.15 3.24 2.28
N ARG A 286 8.75 2.72 3.36
CA ARG A 286 10.08 2.13 3.40
C ARG A 286 10.08 1.00 4.44
N GLY A 287 10.57 -0.18 4.07
CA GLY A 287 10.78 -1.29 5.00
C GLY A 287 11.89 -1.03 6.01
N ILE A 288 11.82 -1.71 7.15
CA ILE A 288 12.92 -1.78 8.14
C ILE A 288 14.16 -2.39 7.48
N VAL A 289 13.95 -3.42 6.65
CA VAL A 289 14.88 -3.84 5.60
C VAL A 289 14.36 -3.25 4.29
N HIS A 290 15.22 -2.56 3.55
CA HIS A 290 14.88 -1.96 2.27
C HIS A 290 15.80 -2.50 1.17
N GLU A 291 15.29 -3.02 0.05
CA GLU A 291 13.88 -3.17 -0.37
C GLU A 291 13.10 -4.21 0.48
N PRO A 292 11.76 -4.12 0.58
CA PRO A 292 10.99 -4.98 1.49
C PRO A 292 11.03 -6.48 1.16
N ASP A 293 11.41 -6.84 -0.07
CA ASP A 293 11.52 -8.20 -0.58
C ASP A 293 12.98 -8.64 -0.87
N ASP A 294 13.96 -7.94 -0.28
CA ASP A 294 15.41 -8.21 -0.44
C ASP A 294 16.11 -8.39 0.93
N ILE A 295 15.57 -9.28 1.77
CA ILE A 295 16.13 -9.66 3.07
C ILE A 295 17.32 -10.59 2.85
N ARG A 296 18.51 -10.12 3.18
CA ARG A 296 19.76 -10.90 3.07
C ARG A 296 20.82 -10.45 4.08
N PRO A 297 21.82 -11.28 4.40
CA PRO A 297 22.81 -10.96 5.44
C PRO A 297 23.60 -9.66 5.21
N ASP A 298 23.82 -9.27 3.95
CA ASP A 298 24.50 -8.04 3.55
C ASP A 298 23.55 -6.84 3.37
N ASN A 299 22.24 -7.03 3.60
CA ASN A 299 21.23 -5.97 3.66
C ASN A 299 20.55 -5.98 5.04
N PRO A 300 21.24 -5.53 6.11
CA PRO A 300 20.71 -5.64 7.47
C PRO A 300 19.54 -4.66 7.70
N PRO A 301 18.64 -4.97 8.64
CA PRO A 301 17.59 -4.06 9.05
C PRO A 301 18.16 -2.77 9.64
N ALA A 302 17.55 -1.64 9.30
CA ALA A 302 17.88 -0.32 9.86
C ALA A 302 17.65 -0.27 11.38
N ASN A 303 16.71 -1.08 11.89
CA ASN A 303 16.47 -1.28 13.31
C ASN A 303 16.20 -2.78 13.59
N PRO A 304 17.23 -3.58 13.91
CA PRO A 304 17.09 -5.02 14.15
C PRO A 304 16.18 -5.34 15.36
N GLU A 305 16.27 -4.54 16.44
CA GLU A 305 15.48 -4.77 17.66
C GLU A 305 13.98 -4.55 17.40
N LEU A 306 13.63 -3.53 16.60
CA LEU A 306 12.27 -3.27 16.15
C LEU A 306 11.72 -4.43 15.29
N LEU A 307 12.50 -4.89 14.31
CA LEU A 307 12.07 -5.97 13.44
C LEU A 307 11.79 -7.25 14.25
N ALA A 308 12.74 -7.64 15.12
CA ALA A 308 12.59 -8.79 15.99
C ALA A 308 11.41 -8.66 16.98
N PHE A 309 11.08 -7.45 17.41
CA PHE A 309 9.89 -7.21 18.23
C PHE A 309 8.60 -7.48 17.46
N LEU A 310 8.45 -6.92 16.25
CA LEU A 310 7.26 -7.13 15.43
C LEU A 310 7.08 -8.60 15.01
N GLU A 311 8.19 -9.31 14.76
CA GLU A 311 8.18 -10.75 14.49
C GLU A 311 7.55 -11.55 15.64
N ARG A 312 8.01 -11.29 16.87
CA ARG A 312 7.47 -11.95 18.07
C ARG A 312 6.01 -11.60 18.29
N GLU A 313 5.66 -10.31 18.16
CA GLU A 313 4.27 -9.87 18.29
C GLU A 313 3.33 -10.59 17.34
N LEU A 314 3.74 -10.77 16.07
CA LEU A 314 2.95 -11.50 15.09
C LEU A 314 2.77 -12.97 15.48
N ALA A 315 3.85 -13.64 15.88
CA ALA A 315 3.80 -15.06 16.24
C ALA A 315 2.97 -15.30 17.52
N GLU A 316 3.15 -14.47 18.56
CA GLU A 316 2.44 -14.57 19.83
C GLU A 316 0.93 -14.30 19.70
N HIS A 317 0.52 -13.49 18.71
CA HIS A 317 -0.88 -13.18 18.43
C HIS A 317 -1.49 -14.04 17.32
N GLY A 318 -0.92 -15.23 17.08
CA GLY A 318 -1.49 -16.21 16.15
C GLY A 318 -1.51 -15.72 14.71
N TYR A 319 -0.48 -14.99 14.29
CA TYR A 319 -0.32 -14.47 12.94
C TYR A 319 -1.44 -13.53 12.47
N ASP A 320 -2.07 -12.80 13.39
CA ASP A 320 -3.04 -11.74 13.10
C ASP A 320 -2.33 -10.50 12.50
N THR A 321 -2.51 -10.28 11.20
CA THR A 321 -1.93 -9.10 10.53
C THR A 321 -2.61 -7.79 10.92
N LYS A 322 -3.90 -7.80 11.28
CA LYS A 322 -4.60 -6.63 11.82
C LYS A 322 -4.02 -6.20 13.17
N HIS A 323 -3.53 -7.12 13.99
CA HIS A 323 -2.79 -6.77 15.21
C HIS A 323 -1.56 -5.91 14.88
N ILE A 324 -0.76 -6.32 13.90
CA ILE A 324 0.43 -5.56 13.48
C ILE A 324 0.06 -4.20 12.87
N TYR A 325 -0.99 -4.13 12.04
CA TYR A 325 -1.50 -2.85 11.54
C TYR A 325 -1.88 -1.91 12.70
N ARG A 326 -2.63 -2.39 13.71
CA ARG A 326 -3.01 -1.59 14.89
C ARG A 326 -1.80 -1.06 15.64
N LEU A 327 -0.81 -1.92 15.89
CA LEU A 327 0.39 -1.58 16.64
C LEU A 327 1.19 -0.45 15.96
N ILE A 328 1.36 -0.55 14.64
CA ILE A 328 2.07 0.47 13.86
C ILE A 328 1.25 1.76 13.76
N LEU A 329 -0.04 1.69 13.41
CA LEU A 329 -0.89 2.88 13.23
C LEU A 329 -1.08 3.68 14.54
N ASN A 330 -1.09 3.01 15.69
CA ASN A 330 -1.14 3.65 17.00
C ASN A 330 0.23 4.11 17.55
N SER A 331 1.33 3.89 16.83
CA SER A 331 2.65 4.36 17.25
C SER A 331 2.80 5.87 17.02
N ARG A 332 3.54 6.54 17.90
CA ARG A 332 4.05 7.90 17.64
C ARG A 332 4.85 7.93 16.34
N THR A 333 5.65 6.90 16.04
CA THR A 333 6.47 6.80 14.82
C THR A 333 5.66 6.96 13.54
N TYR A 334 4.54 6.23 13.42
CA TYR A 334 3.63 6.40 12.27
C TYR A 334 2.96 7.77 12.26
N GLN A 335 2.67 8.33 13.44
CA GLN A 335 1.99 9.62 13.59
C GLN A 335 2.95 10.83 13.61
N GLN A 336 4.17 10.68 13.11
CA GLN A 336 5.10 11.80 12.89
C GLN A 336 4.69 12.64 11.68
N SER A 337 5.09 13.91 11.67
CA SER A 337 5.01 14.77 10.50
C SER A 337 6.05 14.35 9.45
N SER A 338 5.85 14.80 8.22
CA SER A 338 6.84 14.69 7.15
C SER A 338 7.94 15.75 7.19
N ILE A 339 7.95 16.63 8.19
CA ILE A 339 8.90 17.74 8.26
C ILE A 339 10.07 17.28 9.15
N PRO A 340 11.24 17.02 8.57
CA PRO A 340 12.37 16.53 9.34
C PRO A 340 12.89 17.61 10.30
N ARG A 341 13.35 17.18 11.48
CA ARG A 341 13.97 18.05 12.49
C ARG A 341 15.50 17.94 12.53
N SER A 342 16.06 17.23 11.55
CA SER A 342 17.48 17.01 11.35
C SER A 342 17.74 16.95 9.86
N ASP A 343 18.89 17.46 9.42
CA ASP A 343 19.35 17.35 8.03
C ASP A 343 20.14 16.04 7.79
N ASP A 344 20.18 15.14 8.77
CA ASP A 344 20.88 13.86 8.63
C ASP A 344 20.23 13.03 7.50
N PRO A 345 21.01 12.52 6.53
CA PRO A 345 20.47 11.73 5.43
C PRO A 345 19.79 10.43 5.89
N ALA A 346 20.06 9.97 7.11
CA ALA A 346 19.46 8.78 7.69
C ALA A 346 18.07 9.04 8.31
N VAL A 347 17.55 10.28 8.31
CA VAL A 347 16.26 10.62 8.93
C VAL A 347 15.11 9.74 8.45
N GLU A 348 14.95 9.57 7.14
CA GLU A 348 13.91 8.68 6.60
C GLU A 348 14.23 7.20 6.83
N THR A 349 15.52 6.82 6.73
CA THR A 349 15.95 5.42 6.91
C THR A 349 15.75 4.92 8.34
N LEU A 350 15.87 5.81 9.32
CA LEU A 350 15.71 5.51 10.74
C LEU A 350 14.32 5.92 11.27
N PHE A 351 13.40 6.30 10.38
CA PHE A 351 12.02 6.64 10.70
C PHE A 351 11.89 7.82 11.70
N ALA A 352 12.76 8.82 11.58
CA ALA A 352 12.68 10.07 12.32
C ALA A 352 11.62 11.04 11.76
N CYS A 353 11.05 10.78 10.59
CA CYS A 353 9.87 11.48 10.08
C CYS A 353 9.03 10.51 9.23
N TYR A 354 7.81 10.92 8.90
CA TYR A 354 6.99 10.19 7.94
C TYR A 354 7.42 10.56 6.51
N PRO A 355 7.79 9.61 5.63
CA PRO A 355 8.25 9.98 4.29
C PRO A 355 7.09 10.39 3.39
N VAL A 356 7.29 11.48 2.63
CA VAL A 356 6.30 11.95 1.66
C VAL A 356 6.32 11.03 0.45
N ARG A 357 5.16 10.44 0.11
CA ARG A 357 5.03 9.52 -1.03
C ARG A 357 3.81 9.82 -1.87
N GLN A 358 3.92 9.63 -3.18
CA GLN A 358 2.81 9.82 -4.10
C GLN A 358 1.67 8.82 -3.77
N LEU A 359 0.42 9.26 -3.93
CA LEU A 359 -0.73 8.35 -3.90
C LEU A 359 -0.60 7.30 -5.01
N GLU A 360 -0.97 6.04 -4.75
CA GLU A 360 -1.03 5.04 -5.82
C GLU A 360 -2.02 5.48 -6.91
N ALA A 361 -1.78 5.05 -8.16
CA ALA A 361 -2.65 5.34 -9.30
C ALA A 361 -4.12 5.09 -8.98
N GLU A 362 -4.43 3.93 -8.41
CA GLU A 362 -5.79 3.49 -8.09
C GLU A 362 -6.44 4.39 -7.03
N VAL A 363 -5.69 4.79 -6.01
CA VAL A 363 -6.19 5.65 -4.92
C VAL A 363 -6.37 7.09 -5.39
N LEU A 364 -5.41 7.63 -6.15
CA LEU A 364 -5.47 8.99 -6.67
C LEU A 364 -6.66 9.16 -7.62
N VAL A 365 -6.88 8.19 -8.50
CA VAL A 365 -7.97 8.28 -9.47
C VAL A 365 -9.34 8.08 -8.82
N ASP A 366 -9.45 7.18 -7.83
CA ASP A 366 -10.66 7.05 -7.03
C ASP A 366 -10.99 8.35 -6.29
N ALA A 367 -9.98 9.02 -5.71
CA ALA A 367 -10.15 10.32 -5.06
C ALA A 367 -10.63 11.40 -6.05
N LEU A 368 -10.08 11.42 -7.28
CA LEU A 368 -10.53 12.32 -8.34
C LEU A 368 -11.98 12.02 -8.76
N CYS A 369 -12.32 10.76 -8.99
CA CYS A 369 -13.69 10.32 -9.32
C CYS A 369 -14.68 10.68 -8.20
N GLN A 370 -14.31 10.49 -6.93
CA GLN A 370 -15.12 10.89 -5.78
C GLN A 370 -15.39 12.40 -5.74
N LEU A 371 -14.38 13.23 -6.05
CA LEU A 371 -14.50 14.70 -6.05
C LEU A 371 -15.27 15.23 -7.26
N THR A 372 -15.09 14.61 -8.41
CA THR A 372 -15.63 15.10 -9.70
C THR A 372 -16.94 14.44 -10.09
N GLY A 373 -17.27 13.28 -9.52
CA GLY A 373 -18.34 12.41 -10.02
C GLY A 373 -18.06 11.85 -11.42
N ALA A 374 -16.83 11.98 -11.93
CA ALA A 374 -16.43 11.37 -13.18
C ALA A 374 -16.31 9.84 -13.03
N SER A 375 -16.62 9.12 -14.10
CA SER A 375 -16.37 7.69 -14.22
C SER A 375 -15.22 7.44 -15.19
N ILE A 376 -14.38 6.46 -14.89
CA ILE A 376 -13.28 6.05 -15.76
C ILE A 376 -13.48 4.61 -16.17
N GLU A 377 -13.49 4.37 -17.48
CA GLU A 377 -13.61 3.03 -18.02
C GLU A 377 -12.24 2.37 -18.13
N TYR A 378 -12.25 1.05 -17.98
CA TYR A 378 -11.09 0.20 -18.17
C TYR A 378 -11.42 -0.88 -19.19
N SER A 379 -10.39 -1.43 -19.81
CA SER A 379 -10.53 -2.57 -20.70
C SER A 379 -9.60 -3.70 -20.26
N SER A 380 -10.01 -4.93 -20.57
CA SER A 380 -9.17 -6.11 -20.49
C SER A 380 -8.97 -6.68 -21.90
N PRO A 381 -7.72 -6.99 -22.32
CA PRO A 381 -7.45 -7.75 -23.54
C PRO A 381 -7.91 -9.20 -23.46
N ILE A 382 -8.15 -9.73 -22.25
CA ILE A 382 -8.49 -11.14 -22.02
C ILE A 382 -9.83 -11.25 -21.27
N PRO A 383 -10.78 -12.09 -21.74
CA PRO A 383 -10.74 -12.87 -22.98
C PRO A 383 -11.00 -11.99 -24.21
N GLU A 384 -10.69 -12.49 -25.40
CA GLU A 384 -11.09 -11.83 -26.66
C GLU A 384 -12.57 -12.12 -26.98
N PRO A 385 -13.35 -11.13 -27.49
CA PRO A 385 -12.96 -9.74 -27.73
C PRO A 385 -12.90 -8.91 -26.43
N TYR A 386 -12.22 -7.76 -26.48
CA TYR A 386 -12.00 -6.87 -25.32
C TYR A 386 -13.22 -6.75 -24.41
N THR A 387 -13.00 -6.98 -23.11
CA THR A 387 -14.02 -6.78 -22.09
C THR A 387 -13.88 -5.38 -21.50
N TYR A 388 -14.97 -4.62 -21.43
CA TYR A 388 -15.00 -3.29 -20.82
C TYR A 388 -15.56 -3.37 -19.40
N ILE A 389 -14.91 -2.66 -18.48
CA ILE A 389 -15.27 -2.64 -17.07
C ILE A 389 -15.98 -1.30 -16.82
N PRO A 390 -17.21 -1.31 -16.28
CA PRO A 390 -17.94 -0.09 -16.00
C PRO A 390 -17.16 0.83 -15.07
N GLY A 391 -17.11 2.13 -15.40
CA GLY A 391 -16.43 3.13 -14.58
C GLY A 391 -17.14 3.52 -13.28
N THR A 392 -18.19 2.78 -12.90
CA THR A 392 -18.83 2.86 -11.58
C THR A 392 -18.07 2.07 -10.52
N ASN A 393 -17.22 1.13 -10.93
CA ASN A 393 -16.43 0.34 -10.01
C ASN A 393 -15.27 1.20 -9.51
N ARG A 394 -14.93 1.01 -8.22
CA ARG A 394 -13.72 1.59 -7.66
C ARG A 394 -12.50 0.95 -8.30
N THR A 395 -11.48 1.75 -8.56
CA THR A 395 -10.25 1.29 -9.20
C THR A 395 -9.48 0.35 -8.28
N ILE A 396 -9.56 0.56 -6.97
CA ILE A 396 -8.92 -0.33 -5.99
C ILE A 396 -9.50 -1.76 -5.99
N THR A 397 -10.69 -1.97 -6.55
CA THR A 397 -11.32 -3.30 -6.64
C THR A 397 -10.99 -4.03 -7.94
N LEU A 398 -10.08 -3.49 -8.78
CA LEU A 398 -9.67 -4.14 -10.02
C LEU A 398 -8.82 -5.39 -9.73
N ALA A 399 -9.48 -6.53 -9.86
CA ALA A 399 -8.92 -7.85 -9.55
C ALA A 399 -7.74 -8.25 -10.44
N ASP A 400 -7.75 -7.85 -11.72
CA ASP A 400 -6.84 -8.35 -12.75
C ASP A 400 -5.79 -7.29 -13.14
N GLY A 401 -4.51 -7.69 -13.18
CA GLY A 401 -3.42 -6.85 -13.68
C GLY A 401 -3.59 -6.45 -15.16
N SER A 402 -4.31 -7.25 -15.94
CA SER A 402 -4.59 -7.00 -17.36
C SER A 402 -5.69 -5.96 -17.60
N ILE A 403 -6.51 -5.67 -16.59
CA ILE A 403 -7.48 -4.58 -16.69
C ILE A 403 -6.72 -3.28 -16.52
N THR A 404 -6.63 -2.47 -17.57
CA THR A 404 -5.80 -1.26 -17.56
C THR A 404 -6.41 -0.13 -18.38
N ASN A 405 -5.78 1.05 -18.29
CA ASN A 405 -5.92 2.16 -19.21
C ASN A 405 -4.64 3.01 -19.19
N SER A 406 -4.57 4.03 -20.06
CA SER A 406 -3.39 4.90 -20.16
C SER A 406 -3.07 5.67 -18.88
N TYR A 407 -4.05 5.93 -18.02
CA TYR A 407 -3.85 6.57 -16.73
C TYR A 407 -3.10 5.65 -15.76
N LEU A 408 -3.56 4.41 -15.59
CA LEU A 408 -2.97 3.46 -14.64
C LEU A 408 -1.50 3.17 -14.97
N GLU A 409 -1.20 3.02 -16.26
CA GLU A 409 0.17 2.85 -16.75
C GLU A 409 1.04 4.08 -16.46
N LEU A 410 0.52 5.28 -16.75
CA LEU A 410 1.23 6.55 -16.52
C LEU A 410 1.54 6.78 -15.04
N PHE A 411 0.63 6.41 -14.15
CA PHE A 411 0.75 6.59 -12.70
C PHE A 411 1.41 5.40 -11.98
N GLY A 412 1.98 4.45 -12.73
CA GLY A 412 2.90 3.45 -12.17
C GLY A 412 2.24 2.25 -11.52
N ARG A 413 0.99 1.91 -11.89
CA ARG A 413 0.36 0.64 -11.51
C ARG A 413 1.21 -0.53 -12.05
N PRO A 414 1.53 -1.55 -11.22
CA PRO A 414 2.27 -2.71 -11.67
C PRO A 414 1.46 -3.53 -12.67
N ALA A 415 2.16 -4.15 -13.64
CA ALA A 415 1.54 -5.11 -14.55
C ALA A 415 1.20 -6.44 -13.87
N ARG A 416 1.84 -6.70 -12.71
CA ARG A 416 1.81 -7.91 -11.88
C ARG A 416 2.50 -9.11 -12.53
N ASP A 417 3.63 -8.84 -13.17
CA ASP A 417 4.39 -9.85 -13.88
C ASP A 417 5.32 -10.64 -12.95
N THR A 418 5.95 -9.95 -12.00
CA THR A 418 7.08 -10.53 -11.24
C THR A 418 6.72 -10.87 -9.80
N GLY A 419 5.81 -10.11 -9.20
CA GLY A 419 5.54 -10.13 -7.77
C GLY A 419 6.62 -9.43 -6.93
N LEU A 420 7.56 -8.71 -7.57
CA LEU A 420 8.49 -7.80 -6.90
C LEU A 420 7.75 -6.54 -6.46
N GLU A 421 8.06 -6.03 -5.27
CA GLU A 421 7.50 -4.78 -4.76
C GLU A 421 7.95 -3.57 -5.61
N SER A 422 9.13 -3.66 -6.23
CA SER A 422 9.69 -2.62 -7.11
C SER A 422 8.99 -2.50 -8.46
N GLU A 423 8.09 -3.42 -8.82
CA GLU A 423 7.30 -3.32 -10.06
C GLU A 423 6.34 -2.14 -10.02
N ARG A 424 5.83 -1.79 -8.83
CA ARG A 424 5.01 -0.60 -8.60
C ARG A 424 5.91 0.63 -8.57
N LYS A 425 5.64 1.60 -9.44
CA LYS A 425 6.45 2.83 -9.54
C LYS A 425 5.79 3.97 -8.78
N SER A 426 6.50 4.51 -7.80
CA SER A 426 6.04 5.64 -6.98
C SER A 426 6.77 6.96 -7.27
N ALA A 427 7.71 6.95 -8.22
CA ALA A 427 8.45 8.15 -8.62
C ALA A 427 7.59 9.04 -9.54
N THR A 428 7.47 10.31 -9.19
CA THR A 428 6.70 11.27 -9.96
C THR A 428 7.41 11.68 -11.24
N THR A 429 6.67 11.73 -12.35
CA THR A 429 7.19 12.13 -13.66
C THR A 429 6.58 13.46 -14.13
N ASP A 430 7.26 14.17 -15.03
CA ASP A 430 6.71 15.39 -15.63
C ASP A 430 5.44 15.11 -16.46
N ALA A 431 5.34 13.92 -17.07
CA ALA A 431 4.15 13.48 -17.78
C ALA A 431 2.93 13.35 -16.84
N GLN A 432 3.11 12.82 -15.63
CA GLN A 432 2.04 12.79 -14.61
C GLN A 432 1.60 14.19 -14.20
N ARG A 433 2.54 15.13 -14.02
CA ARG A 433 2.22 16.53 -13.69
C ARG A 433 1.43 17.21 -14.81
N LEU A 434 1.88 17.04 -16.05
CA LEU A 434 1.18 17.57 -17.23
C LEU A 434 -0.23 16.96 -17.38
N PHE A 435 -0.39 15.67 -17.06
CA PHE A 435 -1.69 15.02 -17.04
C PHE A 435 -2.64 15.67 -16.02
N MET A 436 -2.17 15.91 -14.79
CA MET A 436 -3.00 16.53 -13.74
C MET A 436 -3.45 17.95 -14.12
N LEU A 437 -2.58 18.73 -14.77
CA LEU A 437 -2.88 20.10 -15.18
C LEU A 437 -3.85 20.18 -16.38
N ASN A 438 -3.70 19.28 -17.35
CA ASN A 438 -4.29 19.44 -18.68
C ASN A 438 -5.33 18.39 -19.07
N SER A 439 -5.46 17.28 -18.33
CA SER A 439 -6.37 16.21 -18.75
C SER A 439 -7.84 16.64 -18.65
N SER A 440 -8.63 16.18 -19.62
CA SER A 440 -10.08 16.39 -19.63
C SER A 440 -10.76 15.70 -18.45
N ILE A 441 -10.23 14.58 -17.97
CA ILE A 441 -10.73 13.88 -16.78
C ILE A 441 -10.71 14.81 -15.57
N VAL A 442 -9.60 15.53 -15.36
CA VAL A 442 -9.49 16.49 -14.25
C VAL A 442 -10.28 17.77 -14.56
N GLN A 443 -10.00 18.45 -15.67
CA GLN A 443 -10.62 19.75 -15.97
C GLN A 443 -12.14 19.67 -16.14
N ASN A 444 -12.63 18.79 -17.04
CA ASN A 444 -14.07 18.65 -17.25
C ASN A 444 -14.76 17.97 -16.06
N GLY A 445 -14.06 17.07 -15.36
CA GLY A 445 -14.57 16.44 -14.14
C GLY A 445 -14.85 17.47 -13.06
N ILE A 446 -13.90 18.37 -12.78
CA ILE A 446 -14.08 19.45 -11.82
C ILE A 446 -15.21 20.38 -12.28
N ALA A 447 -15.18 20.86 -13.53
CA ALA A 447 -16.21 21.77 -14.06
C ALA A 447 -17.64 21.20 -13.97
N LYS A 448 -17.80 19.89 -14.14
CA LYS A 448 -19.12 19.22 -14.09
C LYS A 448 -19.48 18.66 -12.70
N SER A 449 -18.59 18.80 -11.72
CA SER A 449 -18.66 18.13 -10.43
C SER A 449 -20.01 18.30 -9.71
N PRO A 450 -20.72 17.19 -9.42
CA PRO A 450 -21.91 17.22 -8.57
C PRO A 450 -21.60 17.72 -7.15
N LEU A 451 -20.40 17.41 -6.64
CA LEU A 451 -19.93 17.87 -5.34
C LEU A 451 -19.82 19.40 -5.32
N LEU A 452 -19.14 20.02 -6.29
CA LEU A 452 -19.02 21.48 -6.35
C LEU A 452 -20.38 22.16 -6.47
N LYS A 453 -21.27 21.62 -7.30
CA LYS A 453 -22.66 22.11 -7.43
C LYS A 453 -23.42 22.02 -6.10
N ARG A 454 -23.27 20.91 -5.37
CA ARG A 454 -23.86 20.73 -4.04
C ARG A 454 -23.30 21.74 -3.05
N LEU A 455 -21.98 21.88 -2.99
CA LEU A 455 -21.31 22.83 -2.09
C LEU A 455 -21.73 24.27 -2.35
N ALA A 456 -21.83 24.68 -3.62
CA ALA A 456 -22.32 26.01 -4.00
C ALA A 456 -23.76 26.24 -3.52
N ARG A 457 -24.64 25.24 -3.69
CA ARG A 457 -26.04 25.31 -3.22
C ARG A 457 -26.14 25.39 -1.69
N THR A 458 -25.42 24.53 -0.97
CA THR A 458 -25.49 24.47 0.51
C THR A 458 -24.80 25.63 1.20
N SER A 459 -23.79 26.23 0.56
CA SER A 459 -23.07 27.38 1.11
C SER A 459 -23.80 28.70 0.88
N GLY A 460 -24.77 28.74 -0.05
CA GLY A 460 -25.52 29.94 -0.38
C GLY A 460 -24.59 31.08 -0.82
N ARG A 461 -24.86 32.30 -0.34
CA ARG A 461 -24.04 33.49 -0.60
C ARG A 461 -22.89 33.68 0.40
N ASN A 462 -22.41 32.62 1.05
CA ASN A 462 -21.31 32.69 2.01
C ASN A 462 -20.02 32.10 1.40
N PRO A 463 -19.11 32.93 0.84
CA PRO A 463 -17.87 32.46 0.21
C PRO A 463 -16.98 31.71 1.19
N ARG A 464 -16.88 32.19 2.44
CA ARG A 464 -16.09 31.55 3.49
C ARG A 464 -16.51 30.12 3.75
N ARG A 465 -17.82 29.88 3.83
CA ARG A 465 -18.38 28.54 4.01
C ARG A 465 -18.07 27.64 2.81
N PHE A 466 -18.21 28.17 1.59
CA PHE A 466 -17.89 27.44 0.38
C PHE A 466 -16.41 27.00 0.35
N VAL A 467 -15.49 27.94 0.55
CA VAL A 467 -14.04 27.66 0.58
C VAL A 467 -13.71 26.65 1.68
N THR A 468 -14.27 26.82 2.87
CA THR A 468 -14.04 25.88 3.98
C THR A 468 -14.47 24.45 3.61
N MET A 469 -15.66 24.27 3.04
CA MET A 469 -16.15 22.96 2.63
C MET A 469 -15.34 22.37 1.45
N LEU A 470 -14.82 23.23 0.58
CA LEU A 470 -13.95 22.82 -0.53
C LEU A 470 -12.64 22.23 -0.01
N TYR A 471 -11.97 22.92 0.92
CA TYR A 471 -10.75 22.43 1.57
C TYR A 471 -11.00 21.13 2.35
N LEU A 472 -12.11 21.04 3.09
CA LEU A 472 -12.47 19.82 3.81
C LEU A 472 -12.70 18.64 2.86
N SER A 473 -13.27 18.89 1.68
CA SER A 473 -13.55 17.83 0.71
C SER A 473 -12.30 17.38 -0.03
N ILE A 474 -11.39 18.30 -0.40
CA ILE A 474 -10.21 17.99 -1.24
C ILE A 474 -8.99 17.63 -0.39
N LEU A 475 -8.69 18.44 0.62
CA LEU A 475 -7.48 18.35 1.45
C LEU A 475 -7.74 17.80 2.86
N SER A 476 -9.00 17.50 3.21
CA SER A 476 -9.37 16.92 4.51
C SER A 476 -9.02 17.83 5.70
N ARG A 477 -8.98 19.15 5.49
CA ARG A 477 -8.71 20.15 6.53
C ARG A 477 -9.47 21.46 6.30
N LYS A 478 -9.47 22.33 7.30
CA LYS A 478 -9.92 23.72 7.15
C LYS A 478 -8.81 24.55 6.48
N PRO A 479 -9.14 25.59 5.69
CA PRO A 479 -8.15 26.52 5.17
C PRO A 479 -7.51 27.30 6.33
N THR A 480 -6.23 27.62 6.20
CA THR A 480 -5.58 28.59 7.09
C THR A 480 -6.14 30.00 6.86
N ALA A 481 -5.89 30.94 7.77
CA ALA A 481 -6.36 32.31 7.62
C ALA A 481 -5.86 32.97 6.32
N GLY A 482 -4.57 32.80 5.99
CA GLY A 482 -3.98 33.34 4.76
C GLY A 482 -4.52 32.68 3.49
N GLU A 483 -4.70 31.36 3.49
CA GLU A 483 -5.33 30.64 2.36
C GLU A 483 -6.78 31.10 2.14
N LEU A 484 -7.52 31.34 3.23
CA LEU A 484 -8.88 31.83 3.16
C LEU A 484 -8.94 33.25 2.59
N GLU A 485 -8.07 34.15 3.05
CA GLU A 485 -7.98 35.52 2.52
C GLU A 485 -7.66 35.53 1.01
N ILE A 486 -6.72 34.70 0.57
CA ILE A 486 -6.37 34.57 -0.86
C ILE A 486 -7.58 34.05 -1.66
N ALA A 487 -8.26 33.01 -1.17
CA ALA A 487 -9.41 32.44 -1.84
C ALA A 487 -10.60 33.42 -1.90
N GLU A 488 -10.85 34.18 -0.83
CA GLU A 488 -11.89 35.20 -0.79
C GLU A 488 -11.57 36.38 -1.71
N ALA A 489 -10.33 36.86 -1.74
CA ALA A 489 -9.89 37.91 -2.65
C ALA A 489 -10.03 37.47 -4.11
N TYR A 490 -9.65 36.22 -4.42
CA TYR A 490 -9.79 35.66 -5.76
C TYR A 490 -11.25 35.53 -6.20
N ALA A 491 -12.13 35.02 -5.33
CA ALA A 491 -13.56 34.89 -5.63
C ALA A 491 -14.30 36.23 -5.67
N GLY A 492 -13.80 37.25 -4.97
CA GLY A 492 -14.37 38.60 -4.90
C GLY A 492 -13.92 39.56 -6.00
N GLU A 493 -13.03 39.15 -6.91
CA GLU A 493 -12.52 40.01 -7.99
C GLU A 493 -13.66 40.49 -8.91
N LYS A 494 -13.70 41.80 -9.19
CA LYS A 494 -14.80 42.43 -9.92
C LYS A 494 -14.91 41.85 -11.33
N GLY A 495 -16.08 41.28 -11.65
CA GLY A 495 -16.37 40.71 -12.98
C GLY A 495 -16.06 39.22 -13.12
N ARG A 496 -15.54 38.56 -12.07
CA ARG A 496 -15.34 37.11 -12.08
C ARG A 496 -16.66 36.36 -11.87
N ASP A 497 -16.86 35.29 -12.64
CA ASP A 497 -17.99 34.39 -12.45
C ASP A 497 -17.76 33.52 -11.19
N PRO A 498 -18.71 33.44 -10.24
CA PRO A 498 -18.56 32.64 -9.03
C PRO A 498 -18.41 31.13 -9.29
N GLY A 499 -19.00 30.62 -10.37
CA GLY A 499 -18.85 29.23 -10.79
C GLY A 499 -17.45 28.95 -11.33
N GLU A 500 -16.92 29.84 -12.16
CA GLU A 500 -15.54 29.78 -12.67
C GLU A 500 -14.53 29.85 -11.52
N ALA A 501 -14.70 30.80 -10.58
CA ALA A 501 -13.84 30.91 -9.40
C ALA A 501 -13.81 29.62 -8.55
N ALA A 502 -14.97 28.97 -8.39
CA ALA A 502 -15.07 27.70 -7.68
C ALA A 502 -14.32 26.56 -8.39
N VAL A 503 -14.40 26.50 -9.72
CA VAL A 503 -13.69 25.51 -10.54
C VAL A 503 -12.18 25.75 -10.47
N ASP A 504 -11.73 27.00 -10.58
CA ASP A 504 -10.31 27.36 -10.54
C ASP A 504 -9.69 27.06 -9.17
N LEU A 505 -10.38 27.38 -8.07
CA LEU A 505 -9.94 27.03 -6.73
C LEU A 505 -9.85 25.51 -6.54
N ALA A 506 -10.85 24.75 -6.99
CA ALA A 506 -10.82 23.30 -6.91
C ALA A 506 -9.67 22.70 -7.73
N TRP A 507 -9.45 23.20 -8.95
CA TRP A 507 -8.35 22.80 -9.83
C TRP A 507 -6.99 23.10 -9.19
N ALA A 508 -6.82 24.27 -8.58
CA ALA A 508 -5.60 24.63 -7.87
C ALA A 508 -5.31 23.65 -6.73
N LEU A 509 -6.32 23.34 -5.89
CA LEU A 509 -6.17 22.44 -4.74
C LEU A 509 -5.82 21.01 -5.15
N VAL A 510 -6.48 20.46 -6.16
CA VAL A 510 -6.20 19.11 -6.70
C VAL A 510 -4.79 18.98 -7.28
N ASN A 511 -4.21 20.08 -7.75
CA ASN A 511 -2.85 20.10 -8.29
C ASN A 511 -1.75 20.41 -7.24
N THR A 512 -2.12 20.58 -5.97
CA THR A 512 -1.12 20.78 -4.90
C THR A 512 -0.38 19.49 -4.57
N LYS A 513 0.83 19.63 -4.02
CA LYS A 513 1.57 18.49 -3.42
C LYS A 513 0.78 17.86 -2.27
N GLU A 514 0.02 18.67 -1.52
CA GLU A 514 -0.78 18.18 -0.41
C GLU A 514 -1.90 17.21 -0.86
N PHE A 515 -2.49 17.44 -2.04
CA PHE A 515 -3.47 16.51 -2.60
C PHE A 515 -2.82 15.24 -3.15
N LEU A 516 -1.74 15.39 -3.92
CA LEU A 516 -1.12 14.31 -4.70
C LEU A 516 -0.28 13.32 -3.86
N TYR A 517 0.13 13.72 -2.66
CA TYR A 517 1.04 12.95 -1.82
C TYR A 517 0.47 12.68 -0.43
N ARG A 518 0.75 11.48 0.07
CA ARG A 518 0.68 11.14 1.49
C ARG A 518 1.86 11.78 2.20
N HIS A 519 1.56 12.43 3.31
CA HIS A 519 2.49 13.22 4.12
C HIS A 519 2.09 13.12 5.58
#